data_AF-A0A533WQC2-F1
#
_entry.id   AF-A0A533WQC2-F1
#
_cell.length_a   1.000
_cell.length_b   1.000
_cell.length_c   1.000
_cell.angle_alpha   90.00
_cell.angle_beta   90.00
_cell.angle_gamma   90.00
#
_symmetry.space_group_name_H-M   'P 1'
#
loop_
_entity.id
_entity.type
_entity.pdbx_description
1 polymer ?
#
loop_
_entity_poly.entity_id
_entity_poly.type
_entity_poly.pdbx_seq_one_letter_code
_entity_poly.pdbx_strand_id
1 'polypeptide(L)' 'MNCPECDAKIKIPDDASVGEIISCPDCGADFEIASKNSGVCELKHAEKVGEDWGE' A
#
# COMPACT_ATOMS: atom_id res chain seq x y z
N MET A 1 0.68 8.34 -7.29
CA MET A 1 0.15 8.85 -6.00
C MET A 1 1.31 9.13 -5.06
N ASN A 2 1.07 9.83 -3.95
CA ASN A 2 2.11 10.15 -2.96
C ASN A 2 2.00 9.18 -1.78
N CYS A 3 3.14 8.84 -1.18
CA CYS A 3 3.21 8.05 0.04
C CYS A 3 2.60 8.87 1.19
N PRO A 4 1.63 8.34 1.94
CA PRO A 4 1.04 9.08 3.05
C PRO A 4 2.01 9.27 4.24
N GLU A 5 3.16 8.58 4.26
CA GLU A 5 4.14 8.67 5.35
C GLU A 5 5.30 9.63 5.07
N CYS A 6 5.83 9.64 3.84
CA CYS A 6 6.99 10.46 3.47
C CYS A 6 6.76 11.39 2.26
N ASP A 7 5.55 11.45 1.72
CA ASP A 7 5.15 12.20 0.52
C ASP A 7 5.85 11.80 -0.80
N ALA A 8 6.76 10.82 -0.75
CA ALA A 8 7.46 10.33 -1.94
C ALA A 8 6.50 9.75 -2.99
N LYS A 9 6.90 9.81 -4.27
CA LYS A 9 6.06 9.36 -5.38
C LYS A 9 6.00 7.82 -5.44
N ILE A 10 4.83 7.26 -5.17
CA ILE A 10 4.55 5.83 -5.34
C ILE A 10 3.95 5.59 -6.73
N LYS A 11 4.55 4.63 -7.46
CA LYS A 11 4.02 4.08 -8.71
C LYS A 11 3.22 2.82 -8.38
N ILE A 12 1.92 2.85 -8.63
CA ILE A 12 1.06 1.67 -8.55
C ILE A 12 1.02 1.00 -9.93
N PRO A 13 1.31 -0.30 -10.04
CA PRO A 13 1.16 -1.02 -11.30
C PRO A 13 -0.29 -0.99 -11.82
N ASP A 14 -0.47 -0.95 -13.14
CA ASP A 14 -1.80 -1.06 -13.75
C ASP A 14 -2.46 -2.42 -13.49
N ASP A 15 -1.65 -3.48 -13.34
CA ASP A 15 -2.12 -4.84 -13.00
C ASP A 15 -2.43 -5.03 -11.50
N ALA A 16 -2.04 -4.05 -10.66
CA ALA A 16 -2.21 -4.15 -9.22
C ALA A 16 -3.69 -4.25 -8.82
N SER A 17 -3.99 -5.12 -7.87
CA SER A 17 -5.36 -5.42 -7.43
C SER A 17 -5.63 -4.91 -6.01
N VAL A 18 -6.91 -4.70 -5.69
CA VAL A 18 -7.32 -4.41 -4.30
C VAL A 18 -6.88 -5.55 -3.39
N GLY A 19 -6.30 -5.22 -2.24
CA GLY A 19 -5.66 -6.17 -1.32
C GLY A 19 -4.18 -6.44 -1.60
N GLU A 20 -3.61 -5.93 -2.69
CA GLU A 20 -2.17 -6.06 -2.96
C GLU A 20 -1.35 -5.14 -2.05
N ILE A 21 -0.18 -5.63 -1.63
CA ILE A 21 0.78 -4.86 -0.82
C ILE A 21 1.79 -4.15 -1.73
N ILE A 22 1.92 -2.85 -1.56
CA ILE A 22 2.85 -1.98 -2.26
C ILE A 22 3.75 -1.28 -1.24
N SER A 23 5.06 -1.46 -1.39
CA SER A 23 6.06 -0.81 -0.54
C SER A 23 6.48 0.54 -1.12
N CYS A 24 6.65 1.55 -0.26
CA CYS A 24 7.25 2.82 -0.66
C CYS A 24 8.76 2.65 -0.90
N PRO A 25 9.29 3.03 -2.08
CA PRO A 25 10.71 2.88 -2.39
C PRO A 25 11.62 3.84 -1.60
N ASP A 26 11.08 4.88 -0.98
CA ASP A 26 11.83 5.90 -0.24
C ASP A 26 11.89 5.59 1.26
N CYS A 27 10.75 5.42 1.94
CA CYS A 27 10.71 5.17 3.38
C CYS A 27 10.63 3.68 3.76
N GLY A 28 10.34 2.80 2.80
CA GLY A 28 10.18 1.36 3.05
C GLY A 28 8.86 0.96 3.73
N ALA A 29 7.91 1.89 3.90
CA ALA A 29 6.61 1.57 4.48
C ALA A 29 5.74 0.74 3.53
N ASP A 30 5.05 -0.25 4.06
CA ASP A 30 4.14 -1.13 3.32
C ASP A 30 2.70 -0.62 3.40
N PHE A 31 2.03 -0.61 2.25
CA PHE A 31 0.64 -0.18 2.11
C PHE A 31 -0.18 -1.22 1.37
N GLU A 32 -1.41 -1.47 1.80
CA GLU A 32 -2.36 -2.29 1.06
C GLU A 32 -3.25 -1.39 0.19
N ILE A 33 -3.52 -1.81 -1.06
CA ILE A 33 -4.50 -1.16 -1.93
C ILE A 33 -5.91 -1.40 -1.37
N ALA A 34 -6.48 -0.40 -0.69
CA ALA A 34 -7.81 -0.46 -0.11
C ALA A 34 -8.91 -0.37 -1.18
N SER A 35 -8.68 0.43 -2.23
CA SER A 35 -9.59 0.54 -3.37
C SER A 35 -8.87 1.02 -4.64
N LYS A 36 -9.38 0.63 -5.81
CA LYS A 36 -8.88 1.05 -7.13
C LYS A 36 -10.07 1.30 -8.06
N ASN A 37 -10.33 2.56 -8.41
CA ASN A 37 -11.42 2.96 -9.30
C ASN A 37 -10.95 4.04 -10.28
N SER A 38 -10.94 3.72 -11.58
CA SER A 38 -10.81 4.67 -12.71
C SER A 38 -9.90 5.89 -12.44
N GLY A 39 -8.66 5.64 -11.99
CA GLY A 39 -7.64 6.67 -11.72
C GLY A 39 -7.48 7.10 -10.25
N VAL A 40 -8.41 6.72 -9.38
CA VAL A 40 -8.32 6.90 -7.92
C VAL A 40 -7.88 5.58 -7.29
N CYS A 41 -6.74 5.61 -6.59
CA CYS A 41 -6.24 4.49 -5.79
C CYS A 41 -6.12 4.96 -4.35
N GLU A 42 -6.60 4.16 -3.42
CA GLU A 42 -6.54 4.45 -2.00
C GLU A 42 -5.62 3.43 -1.33
N LEU A 43 -4.67 3.93 -0.54
CA LEU A 43 -3.70 3.12 0.20
C LEU A 43 -4.02 3.22 1.69
N LYS A 44 -4.07 2.10 2.38
CA LYS A 44 -4.02 2.02 3.84
C LYS A 44 -2.69 1.40 4.26
N HIS A 45 -2.21 1.66 5.47
CA HIS A 45 -1.06 0.93 6.00
C HIS A 45 -1.34 -0.57 5.90
N ALA A 46 -0.39 -1.31 5.35
CA ALA A 46 -0.47 -2.76 5.38
C ALA A 46 -0.50 -3.15 6.86
N GLU A 47 -1.43 -4.02 7.22
CA GLU A 47 -1.38 -4.61 8.54
C GLU A 47 -0.05 -5.35 8.64
N LYS A 48 0.83 -4.91 9.55
CA LYS A 48 1.93 -5.76 9.95
C LYS A 48 1.26 -6.95 10.58
N VAL A 49 1.33 -8.10 9.91
CA VAL A 49 0.98 -9.41 10.46
C VAL A 49 1.23 -9.34 11.96
N GLY A 50 0.15 -9.24 12.74
CA GLY A 50 0.27 -9.07 14.19
C GLY A 50 1.14 -10.22 14.67
N GLU A 51 1.96 -10.00 15.69
CA GLU A 51 2.72 -11.06 16.36
C GLU A 51 1.79 -12.01 17.14
N ASP A 52 0.76 -12.52 16.47
CA ASP A 52 -0.31 -13.37 16.99
C ASP A 52 -0.94 -14.20 15.85
N TRP A 53 -0.15 -14.52 14.80
CA TRP A 53 -0.48 -15.63 13.92
C TRP A 53 0.04 -16.92 14.57
N GLY A 54 -0.59 -17.32 15.68
CA GLY A 54 -0.24 -18.56 16.38
C GLY A 54 -0.70 -18.61 17.84
N GLU A 55 -1.97 -18.94 18.05
CA GLU A 55 -2.33 -19.98 19.02
C GLU A 55 -2.88 -21.20 18.28
#